data_AF-A0A3M7NPH1-F1
#
_entry.id   AF-A0A3M7NPH1-F1
#
_cell.length_a   1.000
_cell.length_b   1.000
_cell.length_c   1.000
_cell.angle_alpha   90.00
_cell.angle_beta   90.00
_cell.angle_gamma   90.00
#
_symmetry.space_group_name_H-M   'P 1'
#
loop_
_entity.id
_entity.type
_entity.pdbx_description
1 polymer ?
#
loop_
_entity_poly.entity_id
_entity_poly.type
_entity_poly.pdbx_seq_one_letter_code
_entity_poly.pdbx_strand_id
1 'polypeptide(L)'
;MTSFILQPIGVRAAAFAAEYGARTLITDEYRSSAVGDSVTMLKTTYRPSAPLPPGWTEHTAPSGHKYYYNASTKQSTYTRPQSAQATEQEELQIDYNATAPDASLHATAQALDEFYRHSDPRKRGHGGDRPKSKKPIPGAEPWVLVITKFGRRFVHNTETKQSLWKFPQDIMMAVIDLDRAEWERRQREKEQTVAEEAQREADERDPESARGREALKLANEMQRGGDDEGYNVALFRSLLDDFGISPYTTFDKITEDLNLVEDRRYLALSNMSARRDVFIDWSKERVLAINATRAAAEASDNNDPTISYLAFLHQHATPKLYWPEFKRKHRKEAAMKSYELSDKDRERLYRELTGKLKLGEGERRKEVLALLNQHLGSSSKKDSRVIPHTIRRDVRYYILDVRKRDEIVGGFLDML
;
A
#
# COMPACT_ATOMS: atom_id res chain seq x y z
N MET A 1 12.87 27.01 52.61
CA MET A 1 13.92 27.92 52.14
C MET A 1 15.26 27.24 52.36
N THR A 2 15.91 26.73 51.31
CA THR A 2 17.33 26.31 51.33
C THR A 2 17.81 26.11 49.88
N SER A 3 19.12 26.22 49.66
CA SER A 3 19.68 26.57 48.35
C SER A 3 20.57 25.48 47.72
N PHE A 4 20.57 25.46 46.38
CA PHE A 4 21.73 25.29 45.48
C PHE A 4 22.65 24.03 45.50
N ILE A 5 22.95 23.57 44.26
CA ILE A 5 24.29 23.41 43.63
C ILE A 5 24.87 22.00 43.26
N LEU A 6 25.36 21.97 41.99
CA LEU A 6 26.43 21.15 41.34
C LEU A 6 26.17 19.78 40.65
N GLN A 7 27.16 19.44 39.80
CA GLN A 7 27.12 18.65 38.55
C GLN A 7 27.50 17.16 38.67
N PRO A 8 27.26 16.35 37.60
CA PRO A 8 27.88 15.03 37.38
C PRO A 8 29.13 15.07 36.47
N ILE A 9 29.98 14.03 36.55
CA ILE A 9 31.09 13.77 35.60
C ILE A 9 31.17 12.28 35.23
N GLY A 10 31.29 11.98 33.93
CA GLY A 10 32.31 11.05 33.42
C GLY A 10 31.90 9.64 32.99
N VAL A 11 32.10 9.34 31.70
CA VAL A 11 32.63 8.06 31.18
C VAL A 11 33.50 8.34 29.94
N ARG A 12 34.66 7.69 29.81
CA ARG A 12 35.44 7.55 28.54
C ARG A 12 35.54 6.07 28.17
N ALA A 13 35.79 5.78 26.90
CA ALA A 13 35.74 4.45 26.33
C ALA A 13 37.03 4.01 25.62
N ALA A 14 37.04 2.70 25.28
CA ALA A 14 37.72 2.04 24.16
C ALA A 14 39.16 1.51 24.32
N ALA A 15 39.33 0.29 23.77
CA ALA A 15 40.54 -0.52 23.62
C ALA A 15 40.80 -0.71 22.10
N PHE A 16 42.06 -0.67 21.64
CA PHE A 16 42.92 -1.80 21.21
C PHE A 16 42.70 -2.29 19.75
N ALA A 17 43.70 -2.97 19.16
CA ALA A 17 44.06 -2.90 17.72
C ALA A 17 44.18 -4.25 16.95
N ALA A 18 44.77 -4.21 15.73
CA ALA A 18 45.34 -5.33 14.89
C ALA A 18 44.35 -6.23 14.09
N GLU A 19 44.67 -6.91 12.95
CA GLU A 19 45.81 -6.94 11.97
C GLU A 19 45.44 -7.76 10.66
N TYR A 20 46.05 -7.43 9.49
CA TYR A 20 46.47 -8.28 8.31
C TYR A 20 45.42 -9.10 7.48
N GLY A 21 45.62 -9.53 6.20
CA GLY A 21 46.64 -9.28 5.16
C GLY A 21 46.76 -10.38 4.04
N ALA A 22 47.16 -10.01 2.79
CA ALA A 22 47.65 -10.87 1.65
C ALA A 22 46.63 -11.69 0.78
N ARG A 23 46.81 -12.05 -0.53
CA ARG A 23 47.83 -11.80 -1.61
C ARG A 23 47.42 -12.34 -3.03
N THR A 24 48.05 -11.82 -4.12
CA THR A 24 48.40 -12.45 -5.46
C THR A 24 47.29 -12.93 -6.45
N LEU A 25 47.42 -12.95 -7.80
CA LEU A 25 48.46 -12.58 -8.80
C LEU A 25 47.85 -12.36 -10.25
N ILE A 26 48.65 -11.89 -11.23
CA ILE A 26 48.28 -11.53 -12.62
C ILE A 26 49.17 -12.23 -13.67
N THR A 27 48.63 -12.57 -14.85
CA THR A 27 49.31 -12.68 -16.18
C THR A 27 48.27 -12.58 -17.33
N ASP A 28 48.64 -12.42 -18.61
CA ASP A 28 49.00 -11.21 -19.40
C ASP A 28 48.94 -11.60 -20.92
N GLU A 29 49.24 -10.66 -21.84
CA GLU A 29 49.46 -10.80 -23.32
C GLU A 29 48.24 -10.94 -24.28
N TYR A 30 48.27 -10.51 -25.58
CA TYR A 30 48.94 -9.37 -26.28
C TYR A 30 48.44 -9.25 -27.75
N ARG A 31 48.85 -8.16 -28.46
CA ARG A 31 48.96 -7.92 -29.94
C ARG A 31 47.70 -7.47 -30.72
N SER A 32 47.75 -6.56 -31.71
CA SER A 32 48.60 -5.38 -32.09
C SER A 32 48.19 -4.93 -33.54
N SER A 33 48.52 -3.78 -34.14
CA SER A 33 49.18 -2.48 -33.77
C SER A 33 49.00 -1.50 -34.97
N ALA A 34 48.89 -0.17 -34.77
CA ALA A 34 49.18 0.82 -35.83
C ALA A 34 49.53 2.26 -35.37
N VAL A 35 50.84 2.54 -35.25
CA VAL A 35 51.59 3.77 -35.66
C VAL A 35 51.24 5.17 -35.07
N GLY A 36 52.27 5.85 -34.52
CA GLY A 36 52.33 7.32 -34.35
C GLY A 36 53.19 7.79 -33.16
N ASP A 37 54.40 8.31 -33.41
CA ASP A 37 55.41 8.62 -32.36
C ASP A 37 55.13 9.86 -31.49
N SER A 38 55.35 9.76 -30.17
CA SER A 38 56.30 10.60 -29.40
C SER A 38 56.23 10.32 -27.88
N VAL A 39 57.38 10.08 -27.26
CA VAL A 39 57.50 9.71 -25.82
C VAL A 39 57.66 10.95 -24.93
N THR A 40 56.87 11.09 -23.86
CA THR A 40 57.35 11.66 -22.57
C THR A 40 56.48 11.30 -21.34
N MET A 41 57.13 10.70 -20.34
CA MET A 41 56.96 10.97 -18.89
C MET A 41 55.55 11.04 -18.26
N LEU A 42 55.10 9.91 -17.68
CA LEU A 42 54.12 9.93 -16.59
C LEU A 42 54.74 10.55 -15.33
N LYS A 43 54.27 11.74 -14.93
CA LYS A 43 54.74 12.44 -13.73
C LYS A 43 53.61 12.65 -12.71
N THR A 44 53.72 11.90 -11.61
CA THR A 44 53.04 12.04 -10.31
C THR A 44 52.04 13.21 -10.13
N THR A 45 50.80 12.86 -9.80
CA THR A 45 49.72 13.80 -9.45
C THR A 45 49.89 14.38 -8.04
N TYR A 46 50.97 15.14 -7.82
CA TYR A 46 51.03 16.09 -6.72
C TYR A 46 50.29 17.36 -7.14
N ARG A 47 49.02 17.49 -6.76
CA ARG A 47 48.22 18.70 -7.00
C ARG A 47 48.64 19.72 -5.93
N PRO A 48 49.37 20.81 -6.26
CA PRO A 48 49.79 21.78 -5.25
C PRO A 48 48.55 22.45 -4.65
N SER A 49 48.49 22.51 -3.31
CA SER A 49 47.39 23.18 -2.62
C SER A 49 47.38 24.67 -2.95
N ALA A 50 46.22 25.22 -3.31
CA ALA A 50 46.07 26.65 -3.61
C ALA A 50 46.64 27.53 -2.48
N PRO A 51 47.23 28.71 -2.80
CA PRO A 51 47.72 29.63 -1.78
C PRO A 51 46.60 30.07 -0.84
N LEU A 52 46.93 30.31 0.43
CA LEU A 52 45.95 30.79 1.39
C LEU A 52 45.50 32.23 1.04
N PRO A 53 44.25 32.62 1.38
CA PRO A 53 43.78 33.98 1.16
C PRO A 53 44.65 35.01 1.91
N PRO A 54 44.83 36.24 1.40
CA PRO A 54 45.68 37.25 2.02
C PRO A 54 45.35 37.47 3.51
N GLY A 55 46.37 37.50 4.35
CA GLY A 55 46.25 37.66 5.80
C GLY A 55 46.06 36.38 6.61
N TRP A 56 45.83 35.22 5.96
CA TRP A 56 45.80 33.91 6.62
C TRP A 56 47.15 33.19 6.58
N THR A 57 47.51 32.56 7.69
CA THR A 57 48.77 31.82 7.87
C THR A 57 48.49 30.41 8.41
N GLU A 58 49.21 29.40 7.91
CA GLU A 58 49.09 28.00 8.34
C GLU A 58 50.08 27.72 9.49
N HIS A 59 49.57 27.18 10.59
CA HIS A 59 50.37 26.79 11.77
C HIS A 59 50.05 25.35 12.14
N THR A 60 51.02 24.63 12.70
CA THR A 60 50.80 23.27 13.21
C THR A 60 50.89 23.29 14.73
N ALA A 61 49.82 22.88 15.40
CA ALA A 61 49.82 22.75 16.85
C ALA A 61 50.74 21.60 17.30
N PRO A 62 51.25 21.58 18.56
CA PRO A 62 52.05 20.47 19.08
C PRO A 62 51.36 19.09 19.02
N SER A 63 50.04 19.06 18.88
CA SER A 63 49.23 17.86 18.63
C SER A 63 49.25 17.37 17.17
N GLY A 64 50.09 17.94 16.30
CA GLY A 64 50.20 17.62 14.87
C GLY A 64 49.06 18.16 13.99
N HIS A 65 48.05 18.81 14.58
CA HIS A 65 46.89 19.32 13.85
C HIS A 65 47.18 20.72 13.28
N LYS A 66 46.86 20.91 12.00
CA LYS A 66 47.00 22.20 11.31
C LYS A 66 45.83 23.12 11.66
N TYR A 67 46.13 24.39 11.93
CA TYR A 67 45.15 25.45 12.10
C TYR A 67 45.59 26.70 11.31
N TYR A 68 44.61 27.49 10.91
CA TYR A 68 44.80 28.68 10.10
C TYR A 68 44.51 29.90 10.97
N TYR A 69 45.46 30.83 11.04
CA TYR A 69 45.34 32.05 11.84
C TYR A 69 45.34 33.27 10.92
N ASN A 70 44.35 34.14 11.08
CA ASN A 70 44.27 35.42 10.40
C ASN A 70 44.90 36.51 11.26
N ALA A 71 45.99 37.11 10.78
CA ALA A 71 46.72 38.13 11.53
C ALA A 71 45.94 39.46 11.67
N SER A 72 45.07 39.79 10.70
CA SER A 72 44.28 41.03 10.70
C SER A 72 43.03 40.97 11.59
N THR A 73 42.37 39.81 11.69
CA THR A 73 41.17 39.64 12.54
C THR A 73 41.45 38.97 13.89
N LYS A 74 42.67 38.46 14.10
CA LYS A 74 43.11 37.66 15.26
C LYS A 74 42.28 36.38 15.49
N GLN A 75 41.66 35.84 14.44
CA GLN A 75 40.86 34.62 14.49
C GLN A 75 41.66 33.39 14.07
N SER A 76 41.43 32.26 14.73
CA SER A 76 41.94 30.94 14.33
C SER A 76 40.79 29.99 13.94
N THR A 77 41.04 29.13 12.95
CA THR A 77 40.12 28.07 12.53
C THR A 77 40.89 26.80 12.19
N TYR A 78 40.28 25.64 12.41
CA TYR A 78 40.84 24.33 12.03
C TYR A 78 40.42 23.89 10.62
N THR A 79 39.55 24.66 9.95
CA THR A 79 39.12 24.40 8.56
C THR A 79 39.80 25.40 7.62
N ARG A 80 40.42 24.93 6.54
CA ARG A 80 41.20 25.78 5.61
C ARG A 80 40.28 26.79 4.91
N PRO A 81 40.44 28.11 5.13
CA PRO A 81 39.61 29.10 4.45
C PRO A 81 39.96 29.14 2.97
N GLN A 82 38.99 28.86 2.11
CA GLN A 82 39.13 29.00 0.66
C GLN A 82 38.79 30.43 0.23
N SER A 83 39.45 30.92 -0.83
CA SER A 83 39.11 32.21 -1.44
C SER A 83 37.73 32.14 -2.10
N ALA A 84 36.91 33.17 -1.90
CA ALA A 84 35.51 33.23 -2.34
C ALA A 84 35.33 33.45 -3.86
N GLN A 85 36.17 32.84 -4.69
CA GLN A 85 36.19 32.98 -6.16
C GLN A 85 36.25 31.62 -6.89
N ALA A 86 35.82 30.54 -6.23
CA ALA A 86 35.77 29.19 -6.81
C ALA A 86 34.57 28.40 -6.28
N THR A 87 33.34 28.80 -6.66
CA THR A 87 32.10 28.08 -6.31
C THR A 87 31.02 28.28 -7.39
N GLU A 88 31.41 28.05 -8.63
CA GLU A 88 30.51 27.74 -9.75
C GLU A 88 31.14 26.55 -10.49
N GLN A 89 30.30 25.68 -11.07
CA GLN A 89 30.66 24.40 -11.72
C GLN A 89 30.97 23.21 -10.79
N GLU A 90 29.90 22.57 -10.29
CA GLU A 90 29.73 21.11 -10.35
C GLU A 90 28.24 20.76 -10.10
N GLU A 91 27.39 20.99 -11.10
CA GLU A 91 26.08 20.33 -11.18
C GLU A 91 26.24 19.03 -11.98
N LEU A 92 25.65 17.94 -11.47
CA LEU A 92 25.70 16.62 -12.08
C LEU A 92 24.87 16.58 -13.36
N GLN A 93 25.49 16.28 -14.50
CA GLN A 93 24.74 15.97 -15.72
C GLN A 93 23.95 14.67 -15.53
N ILE A 94 22.64 14.76 -15.74
CA ILE A 94 21.76 13.60 -15.98
C ILE A 94 21.19 13.78 -17.39
N ASP A 95 21.59 12.91 -18.30
CA ASP A 95 21.17 12.99 -19.70
C ASP A 95 19.72 12.52 -19.85
N TYR A 96 18.80 13.46 -20.09
CA TYR A 96 17.45 13.18 -20.59
C TYR A 96 17.20 13.89 -21.91
N ASN A 97 17.35 13.15 -23.01
CA ASN A 97 16.83 13.57 -24.30
C ASN A 97 15.32 13.27 -24.34
N ALA A 98 14.55 14.04 -23.55
CA ALA A 98 13.10 13.98 -23.46
C ALA A 98 12.52 15.41 -23.40
N THR A 99 11.49 15.64 -24.19
CA THR A 99 10.80 16.93 -24.39
C THR A 99 10.51 17.70 -23.10
N ALA A 100 10.92 18.98 -23.08
CA ALA A 100 10.51 20.09 -22.20
C ALA A 100 10.21 19.79 -20.71
N PRO A 101 10.93 20.40 -19.74
CA PRO A 101 10.58 20.25 -18.33
C PRO A 101 9.18 20.79 -18.07
N ASP A 102 8.31 19.93 -17.58
CA ASP A 102 6.91 20.23 -17.25
C ASP A 102 6.83 21.49 -16.38
N ALA A 103 6.01 22.46 -16.81
CA ALA A 103 5.79 23.72 -16.12
C ALA A 103 5.36 23.53 -14.64
N SER A 104 4.76 22.37 -14.33
CA SER A 104 4.50 21.87 -12.96
C SER A 104 5.75 21.87 -12.07
N LEU A 105 6.88 21.35 -12.55
CA LEU A 105 8.12 21.25 -11.78
C LEU A 105 8.79 22.61 -11.58
N HIS A 106 8.72 23.49 -12.58
CA HIS A 106 9.25 24.84 -12.44
C HIS A 106 8.38 25.70 -11.50
N ALA A 107 7.05 25.58 -11.59
CA ALA A 107 6.13 26.28 -10.71
C ALA A 107 6.23 25.78 -9.25
N THR A 108 6.43 24.48 -9.03
CA THR A 108 6.64 23.94 -7.67
C THR A 108 8.00 24.32 -7.09
N ALA A 109 9.07 24.36 -7.90
CA ALA A 109 10.38 24.86 -7.49
C ALA A 109 10.36 26.36 -7.13
N GLN A 110 9.71 27.20 -7.96
CA GLN A 110 9.51 28.62 -7.67
C GLN A 110 8.66 28.83 -6.40
N ALA A 111 7.58 28.06 -6.21
CA ALA A 111 6.77 28.12 -4.99
C ALA A 111 7.53 27.68 -3.73
N LEU A 112 8.46 26.72 -3.84
CA LEU A 112 9.36 26.31 -2.74
C LEU A 112 10.39 27.39 -2.40
N ASP A 113 11.05 27.98 -3.39
CA ASP A 113 12.00 29.09 -3.21
C ASP A 113 11.30 30.33 -2.64
N GLU A 114 10.10 30.66 -3.12
CA GLU A 114 9.28 31.75 -2.58
C GLU A 114 8.77 31.45 -1.16
N PHE A 115 8.40 30.20 -0.84
CA PHE A 115 8.10 29.77 0.52
C PHE A 115 9.32 29.93 1.44
N TYR A 116 10.53 29.56 0.99
CA TYR A 116 11.74 29.75 1.77
C TYR A 116 12.12 31.22 1.96
N ARG A 117 12.02 32.09 0.93
CA ARG A 117 12.21 33.55 1.05
C ARG A 117 11.25 34.20 2.04
N HIS A 118 9.99 33.75 2.09
CA HIS A 118 9.00 34.22 3.06
C HIS A 118 9.16 33.62 4.47
N SER A 119 10.04 32.62 4.63
CA SER A 119 10.28 31.91 5.89
C SER A 119 11.49 32.38 6.70
N ASP A 120 12.20 33.44 6.29
CA ASP A 120 13.36 33.97 7.04
C ASP A 120 12.98 34.30 8.50
N PRO A 121 13.47 33.54 9.52
CA PRO A 121 13.06 33.71 10.90
C PRO A 121 13.47 35.07 11.49
N ARG A 122 14.40 35.77 10.83
CA ARG A 122 15.00 37.03 11.30
C ARG A 122 14.10 38.25 11.14
N LYS A 123 13.01 38.20 10.36
CA LYS A 123 12.32 39.42 9.90
C LYS A 123 10.95 39.74 10.50
N ARG A 124 10.30 38.83 11.25
CA ARG A 124 9.01 39.09 11.92
C ARG A 124 8.90 38.37 13.27
N GLY A 125 8.78 39.15 14.34
CA GLY A 125 8.63 38.63 15.71
C GLY A 125 7.34 37.85 15.92
N HIS A 126 7.36 36.90 16.87
CA HIS A 126 6.27 35.94 17.13
C HIS A 126 4.99 36.53 17.77
N GLY A 127 4.89 37.86 17.91
CA GLY A 127 3.75 38.53 18.51
C GLY A 127 2.55 38.63 17.55
N GLY A 128 1.64 37.64 17.60
CA GLY A 128 0.32 37.73 16.96
C GLY A 128 -0.03 36.64 15.96
N ASP A 129 0.81 35.61 15.80
CA ASP A 129 0.43 34.46 14.98
C ASP A 129 -0.58 33.57 15.71
N ARG A 130 -1.69 33.25 15.06
CA ARG A 130 -2.80 32.47 15.65
C ARG A 130 -3.38 31.49 14.63
N PRO A 131 -3.88 30.31 15.04
CA PRO A 131 -4.54 29.38 14.13
C PRO A 131 -5.67 30.05 13.34
N LYS A 132 -5.67 29.89 12.01
CA LYS A 132 -6.72 30.39 11.10
C LYS A 132 -7.62 29.26 10.61
N SER A 133 -7.04 28.09 10.34
CA SER A 133 -7.78 26.88 9.97
C SER A 133 -7.08 25.61 10.46
N LYS A 134 -7.86 24.56 10.70
CA LYS A 134 -7.39 23.21 11.03
C LYS A 134 -8.01 22.23 10.04
N LYS A 135 -7.24 21.26 9.54
CA LYS A 135 -7.70 20.22 8.60
C LYS A 135 -7.15 18.86 9.03
N PRO A 136 -7.99 17.81 9.17
CA PRO A 136 -7.48 16.46 9.40
C PRO A 136 -6.65 16.03 8.18
N ILE A 137 -5.59 15.25 8.42
CA ILE A 137 -4.72 14.75 7.36
C ILE A 137 -5.12 13.29 7.08
N PRO A 138 -5.71 12.97 5.91
CA PRO A 138 -6.08 11.59 5.57
C PRO A 138 -4.88 10.64 5.66
N GLY A 139 -5.05 9.48 6.30
CA GLY A 139 -4.00 8.48 6.47
C GLY A 139 -2.92 8.80 7.52
N ALA A 140 -2.95 9.97 8.16
CA ALA A 140 -1.99 10.39 9.18
C ALA A 140 -2.65 10.72 10.53
N GLU A 141 -3.76 10.06 10.88
CA GLU A 141 -4.38 10.19 12.21
C GLU A 141 -3.39 9.75 13.31
N PRO A 142 -3.32 10.44 14.47
CA PRO A 142 -4.18 11.53 14.96
C PRO A 142 -3.63 12.95 14.65
N TRP A 143 -2.90 13.14 13.55
CA TRP A 143 -2.31 14.45 13.21
C TRP A 143 -3.26 15.33 12.37
N VAL A 144 -3.27 16.61 12.72
CA VAL A 144 -4.10 17.65 12.10
C VAL A 144 -3.20 18.78 11.60
N LEU A 145 -3.35 19.16 10.34
CA LEU A 145 -2.65 20.31 9.75
C LEU A 145 -3.29 21.61 10.23
N VAL A 146 -2.51 22.48 10.86
CA VAL A 146 -2.94 23.80 11.32
C VAL A 146 -2.24 24.87 10.49
N ILE A 147 -3.04 25.72 9.85
CA ILE A 147 -2.56 26.88 9.09
C ILE A 147 -2.85 28.14 9.89
N THR A 148 -1.82 28.95 10.14
CA THR A 148 -1.91 30.16 10.96
C THR A 148 -2.33 31.39 10.15
N LYS A 149 -2.61 32.51 10.84
CA LYS A 149 -2.98 33.79 10.22
C LYS A 149 -1.90 34.28 9.25
N PHE A 150 -0.62 34.05 9.55
CA PHE A 150 0.50 34.40 8.68
C PHE A 150 0.86 33.32 7.65
N GLY A 151 -0.02 32.33 7.41
CA GLY A 151 0.19 31.28 6.41
C GLY A 151 1.22 30.22 6.80
N ARG A 152 1.73 30.26 8.04
CA ARG A 152 2.64 29.21 8.53
C ARG A 152 1.84 27.94 8.78
N ARG A 153 2.49 26.80 8.53
CA ARG A 153 1.87 25.47 8.65
C ARG A 153 2.61 24.66 9.71
N PHE A 154 1.87 24.10 10.66
CA PHE A 154 2.40 23.16 11.64
C PHE A 154 1.40 22.01 11.83
N VAL A 155 1.86 20.84 12.26
CA VAL A 155 0.98 19.70 12.55
C VAL A 155 0.77 19.56 14.05
N HIS A 156 -0.47 19.29 14.46
CA HIS A 156 -0.85 19.08 15.84
C HIS A 156 -1.41 17.66 16.02
N ASN A 157 -0.83 16.89 16.94
CA ASN A 157 -1.34 15.59 17.32
C ASN A 157 -2.46 15.76 18.36
N THR A 158 -3.68 15.32 18.04
CA THR A 158 -4.84 15.53 18.92
C THR A 158 -4.83 14.67 20.18
N GLU A 159 -4.05 13.58 20.21
CA GLU A 159 -3.92 12.69 21.38
C GLU A 159 -2.80 13.16 22.30
N THR A 160 -1.57 13.26 21.78
CA THR A 160 -0.37 13.61 22.56
C THR A 160 -0.25 15.11 22.84
N LYS A 161 -1.11 15.94 22.24
CA LYS A 161 -1.12 17.41 22.27
C LYS A 161 0.17 18.07 21.77
N GLN A 162 1.05 17.30 21.11
CA GLN A 162 2.29 17.81 20.55
C GLN A 162 2.04 18.62 19.27
N SER A 163 2.81 19.70 19.08
CA SER A 163 2.73 20.55 17.88
C SER A 163 4.10 20.64 17.24
N LEU A 164 4.25 20.18 15.99
CA LEU A 164 5.51 20.10 15.27
C LEU A 164 5.53 21.05 14.08
N TRP A 165 6.58 21.88 14.03
CA TRP A 165 6.88 22.81 12.93
C TRP A 165 7.77 22.20 11.84
N LYS A 166 8.27 20.98 12.07
CA LYS A 166 8.98 20.15 11.10
C LYS A 166 8.24 18.82 11.00
N PHE A 167 7.85 18.42 9.80
CA PHE A 167 6.99 17.25 9.60
C PHE A 167 7.83 15.97 9.54
N PRO A 168 7.49 14.92 10.31
CA PRO A 168 7.94 13.55 10.03
C PRO A 168 7.58 13.14 8.59
N GLN A 169 8.39 12.28 7.97
CA GLN A 169 8.31 11.97 6.53
C GLN A 169 6.91 11.50 6.09
N ASP A 170 6.29 10.60 6.85
CA ASP A 170 5.00 10.01 6.50
C ASP A 170 3.87 11.07 6.54
N ILE A 171 3.94 11.97 7.52
CA ILE A 171 3.01 13.09 7.68
C ILE A 171 3.28 14.15 6.60
N MET A 172 4.54 14.33 6.18
CA MET A 172 4.91 15.24 5.10
C MET A 172 4.30 14.80 3.77
N MET A 173 4.34 13.50 3.45
CA MET A 173 3.73 12.95 2.24
C MET A 173 2.20 13.17 2.24
N ALA A 174 1.54 12.82 3.34
CA ALA A 174 0.09 12.99 3.46
C ALA A 174 -0.37 14.48 3.41
N VAL A 175 0.48 15.42 3.85
CA VAL A 175 0.24 16.87 3.68
C VAL A 175 0.42 17.30 2.21
N ILE A 176 1.42 16.78 1.50
CA ILE A 176 1.63 17.06 0.06
C ILE A 176 0.44 16.58 -0.77
N ASP A 177 -0.09 15.39 -0.49
CA ASP A 177 -1.25 14.85 -1.20
C ASP A 177 -2.53 15.63 -0.90
N LEU A 178 -2.71 16.09 0.33
CA LEU A 178 -3.80 17.00 0.71
C LEU A 178 -3.69 18.34 -0.03
N ASP A 179 -2.51 18.97 -0.06
CA ASP A 179 -2.28 20.23 -0.78
C ASP A 179 -2.55 20.07 -2.29
N ARG A 180 -2.12 18.96 -2.90
CA ARG A 180 -2.38 18.62 -4.31
C ARG A 180 -3.87 18.53 -4.59
N ALA A 181 -4.61 17.78 -3.77
CA ALA A 181 -6.05 17.61 -3.92
C ALA A 181 -6.83 18.94 -3.74
N GLU A 182 -6.35 19.84 -2.87
CA GLU A 182 -6.93 21.19 -2.73
C GLU A 182 -6.60 22.11 -3.90
N TRP A 183 -5.39 22.01 -4.47
CA TRP A 183 -5.02 22.73 -5.68
C TRP A 183 -5.86 22.29 -6.88
N GLU A 184 -5.98 20.98 -7.12
CA GLU A 184 -6.83 20.46 -8.20
C GLU A 184 -8.29 20.84 -8.03
N ARG A 185 -8.83 20.83 -6.80
CA ARG A 185 -10.20 21.30 -6.55
C ARG A 185 -10.36 22.76 -6.93
N ARG A 186 -9.41 23.62 -6.57
CA ARG A 186 -9.42 25.04 -6.96
C ARG A 186 -9.23 25.24 -8.47
N GLN A 187 -8.50 24.37 -9.17
CA GLN A 187 -8.45 24.43 -10.63
C GLN A 187 -9.79 24.02 -11.25
N ARG A 188 -10.39 22.92 -10.79
CA ARG A 188 -11.74 22.49 -11.23
C ARG A 188 -12.80 23.56 -10.94
N GLU A 189 -12.75 24.22 -9.78
CA GLU A 189 -13.62 25.36 -9.45
C GLU A 189 -13.42 26.52 -10.44
N LYS A 190 -12.17 26.86 -10.79
CA LYS A 190 -11.88 27.90 -11.79
C LYS A 190 -12.34 27.51 -13.20
N GLU A 191 -12.03 26.29 -13.63
CA GLU A 191 -12.46 25.71 -14.91
C GLU A 191 -13.99 25.70 -15.01
N GLN A 192 -14.69 25.35 -13.93
CA GLN A 192 -16.15 25.45 -13.83
C GLN A 192 -16.63 26.90 -13.95
N THR A 193 -16.03 27.86 -13.25
CA THR A 193 -16.44 29.27 -13.40
C THR A 193 -16.19 29.81 -14.81
N VAL A 194 -15.07 29.44 -15.45
CA VAL A 194 -14.75 29.84 -16.83
C VAL A 194 -15.69 29.16 -17.83
N ALA A 195 -16.04 27.88 -17.62
CA ALA A 195 -17.01 27.18 -18.45
C ALA A 195 -18.43 27.75 -18.28
N GLU A 196 -18.83 28.12 -17.06
CA GLU A 196 -20.11 28.78 -16.79
C GLU A 196 -20.18 30.18 -17.40
N GLU A 197 -19.09 30.96 -17.33
CA GLU A 197 -18.98 32.28 -17.94
C GLU A 197 -19.00 32.19 -19.49
N ALA A 198 -18.22 31.30 -20.08
CA ALA A 198 -18.24 31.05 -21.53
C ALA A 198 -19.59 30.52 -22.03
N GLN A 199 -20.28 29.70 -21.23
CA GLN A 199 -21.63 29.23 -21.53
C GLN A 199 -22.64 30.38 -21.48
N ARG A 200 -22.54 31.30 -20.51
CA ARG A 200 -23.37 32.52 -20.45
C ARG A 200 -23.12 33.46 -21.63
N GLU A 201 -21.87 33.68 -22.03
CA GLU A 201 -21.54 34.46 -23.23
C GLU A 201 -22.10 33.83 -24.51
N ALA A 202 -22.08 32.49 -24.61
CA ALA A 202 -22.68 31.77 -25.74
C ALA A 202 -24.21 31.87 -25.73
N ASP A 203 -24.84 31.83 -24.56
CA ASP A 203 -26.29 31.95 -24.39
C ASP A 203 -26.80 33.39 -24.62
N GLU A 204 -25.98 34.41 -24.33
CA GLU A 204 -26.26 35.81 -24.67
C GLU A 204 -26.08 36.10 -26.18
N ARG A 205 -25.12 35.43 -26.83
CA ARG A 205 -24.88 35.57 -28.28
C ARG A 205 -25.95 34.88 -29.14
N ASP A 206 -26.55 33.79 -28.68
CA ASP A 206 -27.65 33.08 -29.36
C ASP A 206 -28.77 32.70 -28.36
N PRO A 207 -29.73 33.61 -28.13
CA PRO A 207 -30.83 33.39 -27.19
C PRO A 207 -31.86 32.36 -27.68
N GLU A 208 -31.87 31.99 -28.96
CA GLU A 208 -32.76 30.96 -29.50
C GLU A 208 -32.21 29.56 -29.17
N SER A 209 -30.91 29.35 -29.37
CA SER A 209 -30.19 28.15 -28.93
C SER A 209 -30.13 28.02 -27.40
N ALA A 210 -30.04 29.13 -26.66
CA ALA A 210 -30.15 29.13 -25.19
C ALA A 210 -31.52 28.59 -24.74
N ARG A 211 -32.62 29.12 -25.29
CA ARG A 211 -33.98 28.64 -25.03
C ARG A 211 -34.18 27.18 -25.43
N GLY A 212 -33.59 26.73 -26.53
CA GLY A 212 -33.61 25.32 -26.94
C GLY A 212 -32.95 24.40 -25.91
N ARG A 213 -31.79 24.81 -25.37
CA ARG A 213 -31.07 24.06 -24.32
C ARG A 213 -31.79 24.10 -22.97
N GLU A 214 -32.36 25.25 -22.60
CA GLU A 214 -33.18 25.39 -21.38
C GLU A 214 -34.48 24.59 -21.47
N ALA A 215 -35.17 24.61 -22.61
CA ALA A 215 -36.36 23.80 -22.86
C ALA A 215 -36.04 22.29 -22.87
N LEU A 216 -34.90 21.87 -23.42
CA LEU A 216 -34.45 20.49 -23.36
C LEU A 216 -34.12 20.06 -21.92
N LYS A 217 -33.48 20.95 -21.14
CA LYS A 217 -33.19 20.72 -19.71
C LYS A 217 -34.48 20.60 -18.90
N LEU A 218 -35.44 21.50 -19.13
CA LEU A 218 -36.77 21.48 -18.52
C LEU A 218 -37.56 20.24 -18.92
N ALA A 219 -37.53 19.84 -20.20
CA ALA A 219 -38.19 18.62 -20.67
C ALA A 219 -37.58 17.37 -19.99
N ASN A 220 -36.26 17.30 -19.86
CA ASN A 220 -35.56 16.21 -19.17
C ASN A 220 -35.79 16.22 -17.64
N GLU A 221 -36.04 17.39 -17.05
CA GLU A 221 -36.38 17.55 -15.64
C GLU A 221 -37.87 17.23 -15.36
N MET A 222 -38.76 17.52 -16.31
CA MET A 222 -40.16 17.04 -16.33
C MET A 222 -40.22 15.52 -16.53
N GLN A 223 -39.37 14.94 -17.38
CA GLN A 223 -39.21 13.50 -17.56
C GLN A 223 -38.75 12.80 -16.27
N ARG A 224 -37.95 13.48 -15.44
CA ARG A 224 -37.50 13.02 -14.11
C ARG A 224 -38.56 13.16 -13.01
N GLY A 225 -39.74 13.71 -13.31
CA GLY A 225 -40.85 13.89 -12.38
C GLY A 225 -41.76 12.66 -12.20
N GLY A 226 -41.34 11.47 -12.64
CA GLY A 226 -42.10 10.23 -12.52
C GLY A 226 -41.33 9.15 -11.75
N ASP A 227 -41.94 8.70 -10.65
CA ASP A 227 -41.50 7.61 -9.77
C ASP A 227 -41.57 6.19 -10.41
N ASP A 228 -41.95 6.11 -11.68
CA ASP A 228 -42.07 4.88 -12.47
C ASP A 228 -40.75 4.27 -12.94
N GLU A 229 -39.70 5.05 -13.21
CA GLU A 229 -38.44 4.51 -13.79
C GLU A 229 -37.80 3.48 -12.84
N GLY A 230 -37.69 3.82 -11.55
CA GLY A 230 -37.16 2.91 -10.53
C GLY A 230 -38.03 1.68 -10.30
N TYR A 231 -39.36 1.83 -10.40
CA TYR A 231 -40.31 0.73 -10.29
C TYR A 231 -40.21 -0.23 -11.50
N ASN A 232 -40.08 0.30 -12.72
CA ASN A 232 -39.89 -0.50 -13.94
C ASN A 232 -38.54 -1.23 -13.94
N VAL A 233 -37.47 -0.60 -13.44
CA VAL A 233 -36.17 -1.25 -13.21
C VAL A 233 -36.29 -2.40 -12.20
N ALA A 234 -37.04 -2.22 -11.11
CA ALA A 234 -37.27 -3.27 -10.11
C ALA A 234 -38.13 -4.42 -10.66
N LEU A 235 -39.18 -4.13 -11.44
CA LEU A 235 -39.97 -5.14 -12.15
C LEU A 235 -39.10 -5.96 -13.11
N PHE A 236 -38.25 -5.31 -13.91
CA PHE A 236 -37.34 -6.00 -14.82
C PHE A 236 -36.34 -6.87 -14.06
N ARG A 237 -35.73 -6.38 -12.97
CA ARG A 237 -34.88 -7.18 -12.08
C ARG A 237 -35.60 -8.41 -11.52
N SER A 238 -36.85 -8.27 -11.08
CA SER A 238 -37.66 -9.39 -10.58
C SER A 238 -37.91 -10.46 -11.64
N LEU A 239 -38.11 -10.05 -12.91
CA LEU A 239 -38.23 -10.97 -14.04
C LEU A 239 -36.95 -11.78 -14.26
N LEU A 240 -35.77 -11.15 -14.19
CA LEU A 240 -34.49 -11.87 -14.36
C LEU A 240 -34.28 -12.92 -13.25
N ASP A 241 -34.78 -12.63 -12.05
CA ASP A 241 -34.70 -13.54 -10.89
C ASP A 241 -35.72 -14.67 -10.95
N ASP A 242 -36.98 -14.39 -11.29
CA ASP A 242 -38.05 -15.40 -11.40
C ASP A 242 -37.78 -16.41 -12.53
N PHE A 243 -37.21 -15.95 -13.65
CA PHE A 243 -36.77 -16.82 -14.75
C PHE A 243 -35.46 -17.55 -14.46
N GLY A 244 -34.81 -17.31 -13.30
CA GLY A 244 -33.62 -18.03 -12.87
C GLY A 244 -32.40 -17.81 -13.77
N ILE A 245 -32.28 -16.63 -14.38
CA ILE A 245 -31.27 -16.36 -15.40
C ILE A 245 -29.86 -16.46 -14.79
N SER A 246 -28.93 -17.07 -15.53
CA SER A 246 -27.52 -17.09 -15.11
C SER A 246 -26.91 -15.69 -15.28
N PRO A 247 -26.30 -15.09 -14.24
CA PRO A 247 -25.66 -13.78 -14.36
C PRO A 247 -24.37 -13.81 -15.20
N TYR A 248 -23.96 -14.99 -15.66
CA TYR A 248 -22.86 -15.19 -16.61
C TYR A 248 -23.34 -15.32 -18.08
N THR A 249 -24.65 -15.15 -18.34
CA THR A 249 -25.17 -15.12 -19.72
C THR A 249 -24.96 -13.75 -20.39
N THR A 250 -25.11 -13.69 -21.71
CA THR A 250 -25.08 -12.44 -22.47
C THR A 250 -26.49 -11.90 -22.67
N PHE A 251 -26.62 -10.56 -22.75
CA PHE A 251 -27.92 -9.90 -22.96
C PHE A 251 -28.62 -10.42 -24.23
N ASP A 252 -27.86 -10.63 -25.30
CA ASP A 252 -28.41 -11.00 -26.60
C ASP A 252 -29.10 -12.39 -26.53
N LYS A 253 -28.60 -13.32 -25.69
CA LYS A 253 -29.22 -14.63 -25.44
C LYS A 253 -30.53 -14.56 -24.66
N ILE A 254 -30.71 -13.57 -23.78
CA ILE A 254 -32.01 -13.40 -23.10
C ILE A 254 -33.05 -12.76 -24.04
N THR A 255 -32.61 -12.02 -25.07
CA THR A 255 -33.53 -11.50 -26.10
C THR A 255 -33.97 -12.54 -27.13
N GLU A 256 -33.30 -13.68 -27.19
CA GLU A 256 -33.70 -14.85 -28.00
C GLU A 256 -34.81 -15.68 -27.31
N ASP A 257 -35.00 -15.54 -25.99
CA ASP A 257 -36.04 -16.24 -25.23
C ASP A 257 -37.40 -15.52 -25.38
N LEU A 258 -38.22 -16.04 -26.29
CA LEU A 258 -39.59 -15.57 -26.55
C LEU A 258 -40.45 -15.48 -25.28
N ASN A 259 -40.33 -16.44 -24.36
CA ASN A 259 -41.13 -16.48 -23.13
C ASN A 259 -40.74 -15.34 -22.17
N LEU A 260 -39.49 -14.88 -22.22
CA LEU A 260 -39.02 -13.73 -21.46
C LEU A 260 -39.43 -12.40 -22.12
N VAL A 261 -39.37 -12.32 -23.45
CA VAL A 261 -39.71 -11.11 -24.22
C VAL A 261 -41.22 -10.79 -24.18
N GLU A 262 -42.07 -11.81 -24.06
CA GLU A 262 -43.54 -11.67 -23.95
C GLU A 262 -44.04 -11.26 -22.55
N ASP A 263 -43.21 -11.32 -21.50
CA ASP A 263 -43.62 -10.90 -20.15
C ASP A 263 -43.87 -9.38 -20.10
N ARG A 264 -44.99 -8.96 -19.50
CA ARG A 264 -45.35 -7.55 -19.32
C ARG A 264 -44.28 -6.73 -18.60
N ARG A 265 -43.46 -7.36 -17.75
CA ARG A 265 -42.33 -6.74 -17.04
C ARG A 265 -41.12 -6.48 -17.96
N TYR A 266 -40.98 -7.23 -19.05
CA TYR A 266 -39.96 -6.97 -20.07
C TYR A 266 -40.29 -5.68 -20.86
N LEU A 267 -41.58 -5.49 -21.16
CA LEU A 267 -42.09 -4.30 -21.84
C LEU A 267 -42.13 -3.03 -20.97
N ALA A 268 -42.01 -3.16 -19.64
CA ALA A 268 -42.05 -2.04 -18.70
C ALA A 268 -40.90 -1.03 -18.89
N LEU A 269 -39.72 -1.50 -19.29
CA LEU A 269 -38.64 -0.65 -19.76
C LEU A 269 -38.84 -0.38 -21.26
N SER A 270 -39.03 0.86 -21.67
CA SER A 270 -39.32 1.21 -23.07
C SER A 270 -38.14 0.98 -24.02
N ASN A 271 -36.91 1.28 -23.57
CA ASN A 271 -35.73 1.36 -24.41
C ASN A 271 -34.85 0.11 -24.33
N MET A 272 -34.32 -0.34 -25.49
CA MET A 272 -33.38 -1.48 -25.55
C MET A 272 -32.06 -1.22 -24.82
N SER A 273 -31.55 0.02 -24.82
CA SER A 273 -30.39 0.39 -23.99
C SER A 273 -30.70 0.19 -22.52
N ALA A 274 -31.80 0.77 -22.01
CA ALA A 274 -32.18 0.66 -20.60
C ALA A 274 -32.32 -0.80 -20.15
N ARG A 275 -32.93 -1.69 -20.96
CA ARG A 275 -32.98 -3.14 -20.66
C ARG A 275 -31.57 -3.77 -20.59
N ARG A 276 -30.67 -3.40 -21.50
CA ARG A 276 -29.28 -3.89 -21.53
C ARG A 276 -28.48 -3.39 -20.34
N ASP A 277 -28.62 -2.12 -19.98
CA ASP A 277 -27.90 -1.47 -18.88
C ASP A 277 -28.36 -2.04 -17.53
N VAL A 278 -29.67 -2.20 -17.31
CA VAL A 278 -30.23 -2.84 -16.11
C VAL A 278 -29.80 -4.29 -15.98
N PHE A 279 -29.76 -5.06 -17.08
CA PHE A 279 -29.25 -6.43 -17.08
C PHE A 279 -27.75 -6.48 -16.75
N ILE A 280 -26.95 -5.58 -17.31
CA ILE A 280 -25.50 -5.48 -17.03
C ILE A 280 -25.26 -5.17 -15.55
N ASP A 281 -26.05 -4.29 -14.94
CA ASP A 281 -25.88 -3.95 -13.53
C ASP A 281 -26.41 -5.04 -12.58
N TRP A 282 -27.55 -5.67 -12.90
CA TRP A 282 -28.05 -6.84 -12.16
C TRP A 282 -27.07 -8.02 -12.23
N SER A 283 -26.47 -8.29 -13.40
CA SER A 283 -25.50 -9.39 -13.56
C SER A 283 -24.21 -9.13 -12.80
N LYS A 284 -23.65 -7.91 -12.85
CA LYS A 284 -22.52 -7.50 -11.99
C LYS A 284 -22.84 -7.70 -10.50
N GLU A 285 -23.99 -7.19 -10.05
CA GLU A 285 -24.43 -7.28 -8.66
C GLU A 285 -24.56 -8.76 -8.21
N ARG A 286 -25.17 -9.61 -9.05
CA ARG A 286 -25.34 -11.03 -8.76
C ARG A 286 -24.03 -11.82 -8.81
N VAL A 287 -23.11 -11.51 -9.73
CA VAL A 287 -21.74 -12.08 -9.74
C VAL A 287 -20.97 -11.65 -8.49
N LEU A 288 -21.06 -10.38 -8.07
CA LEU A 288 -20.47 -9.91 -6.83
C LEU A 288 -21.06 -10.62 -5.61
N ALA A 289 -22.38 -10.85 -5.56
CA ALA A 289 -23.02 -11.61 -4.49
C ALA A 289 -22.59 -13.09 -4.46
N ILE A 290 -22.46 -13.74 -5.62
CA ILE A 290 -21.93 -15.12 -5.72
C ILE A 290 -20.47 -15.16 -5.26
N ASN A 291 -19.64 -14.21 -5.68
CA ASN A 291 -18.25 -14.13 -5.27
C ASN A 291 -18.10 -13.78 -3.79
N ALA A 292 -18.96 -12.91 -3.23
CA ALA A 292 -18.96 -12.55 -1.82
C ALA A 292 -19.44 -13.68 -0.91
N THR A 293 -20.49 -14.42 -1.30
CA THR A 293 -20.94 -15.60 -0.55
C THR A 293 -19.91 -16.73 -0.61
N ARG A 294 -19.25 -16.93 -1.76
CA ARG A 294 -18.10 -17.84 -1.88
C ARG A 294 -16.92 -17.39 -1.03
N ALA A 295 -16.53 -16.11 -1.08
CA ALA A 295 -15.44 -15.57 -0.27
C ALA A 295 -15.75 -15.62 1.23
N ALA A 296 -17.01 -15.44 1.64
CA ALA A 296 -17.44 -15.61 3.02
C ALA A 296 -17.36 -17.09 3.47
N ALA A 297 -17.72 -18.03 2.60
CA ALA A 297 -17.52 -19.46 2.85
C ALA A 297 -16.02 -19.78 2.98
N GLU A 298 -15.18 -19.36 2.03
CA GLU A 298 -13.73 -19.55 2.05
C GLU A 298 -13.07 -18.84 3.27
N ALA A 299 -13.57 -17.68 3.69
CA ALA A 299 -13.12 -17.00 4.91
C ALA A 299 -13.54 -17.76 6.18
N SER A 300 -14.73 -18.37 6.22
CA SER A 300 -15.13 -19.25 7.34
C SER A 300 -14.30 -20.54 7.38
N ASP A 301 -13.99 -21.13 6.22
CA ASP A 301 -13.15 -22.32 6.06
C ASP A 301 -11.69 -22.10 6.50
N ASN A 302 -11.19 -20.86 6.40
CA ASN A 302 -9.83 -20.48 6.80
C ASN A 302 -9.73 -20.04 8.27
N ASN A 303 -10.83 -19.58 8.88
CA ASN A 303 -10.85 -19.10 10.26
C ASN A 303 -11.31 -20.15 11.29
N ASP A 304 -11.66 -21.39 10.90
CA ASP A 304 -12.04 -22.39 11.90
C ASP A 304 -10.83 -22.83 12.77
N PRO A 305 -10.91 -22.61 14.09
CA PRO A 305 -9.79 -22.88 15.00
C PRO A 305 -9.51 -24.38 15.15
N THR A 306 -10.49 -25.24 14.90
CA THR A 306 -10.37 -26.71 14.91
C THR A 306 -9.58 -27.17 13.69
N ILE A 307 -9.88 -26.66 12.49
CA ILE A 307 -9.12 -26.96 11.26
C ILE A 307 -7.68 -26.50 11.41
N SER A 308 -7.48 -25.27 11.90
CA SER A 308 -6.15 -24.71 12.16
C SER A 308 -5.38 -25.58 13.16
N TYR A 309 -6.03 -26.01 14.25
CA TYR A 309 -5.44 -26.90 15.23
C TYR A 309 -5.14 -28.31 14.70
N LEU A 310 -6.01 -28.91 13.89
CA LEU A 310 -5.80 -30.22 13.30
C LEU A 310 -4.68 -30.21 12.23
N ALA A 311 -4.60 -29.15 11.43
CA ALA A 311 -3.49 -28.95 10.49
C ALA A 311 -2.15 -28.77 11.24
N PHE A 312 -2.15 -28.08 12.38
CA PHE A 312 -1.01 -27.98 13.27
C PHE A 312 -0.64 -29.34 13.89
N LEU A 313 -1.63 -30.12 14.34
CA LEU A 313 -1.40 -31.48 14.83
C LEU A 313 -0.84 -32.40 13.74
N HIS A 314 -1.28 -32.28 12.50
CA HIS A 314 -0.78 -33.08 11.39
C HIS A 314 0.74 -32.95 11.18
N GLN A 315 1.28 -31.74 11.37
CA GLN A 315 2.71 -31.45 11.20
C GLN A 315 3.58 -31.85 12.41
N HIS A 316 3.01 -31.86 13.62
CA HIS A 316 3.80 -31.98 14.86
C HIS A 316 3.42 -33.16 15.79
N ALA A 317 2.23 -33.73 15.64
CA ALA A 317 1.80 -34.86 16.47
C ALA A 317 2.57 -36.12 16.10
N THR A 318 3.10 -36.82 17.11
CA THR A 318 3.77 -38.09 16.92
C THR A 318 3.23 -39.11 17.93
N PRO A 319 3.00 -40.38 17.56
CA PRO A 319 2.49 -41.40 18.49
C PRO A 319 3.40 -41.67 19.70
N LYS A 320 4.64 -41.16 19.68
CA LYS A 320 5.65 -41.30 20.74
C LYS A 320 5.55 -40.23 21.82
N LEU A 321 4.87 -39.10 21.56
CA LEU A 321 4.83 -37.97 22.48
C LEU A 321 3.49 -37.93 23.22
N TYR A 322 3.52 -37.77 24.55
CA TYR A 322 2.31 -37.63 25.36
C TYR A 322 1.85 -36.17 25.43
N TRP A 323 0.55 -35.97 25.67
CA TRP A 323 -0.09 -34.64 25.59
C TRP A 323 0.60 -33.54 26.43
N PRO A 324 1.01 -33.76 27.70
CA PRO A 324 1.69 -32.73 28.49
C PRO A 324 3.04 -32.29 27.89
N GLU A 325 3.80 -33.23 27.30
CA GLU A 325 5.06 -32.92 26.63
C GLU A 325 4.82 -32.16 25.32
N PHE A 326 3.84 -32.57 24.53
CA PHE A 326 3.42 -31.85 23.32
C PHE A 326 3.00 -30.42 23.66
N LYS A 327 2.12 -30.24 24.67
CA LYS A 327 1.68 -28.93 25.16
C LYS A 327 2.84 -28.08 25.66
N ARG A 328 3.80 -28.65 26.39
CA ARG A 328 4.99 -27.95 26.87
C ARG A 328 5.87 -27.46 25.73
N LYS A 329 6.11 -28.31 24.72
CA LYS A 329 6.93 -28.00 23.54
C LYS A 329 6.30 -26.93 22.64
N HIS A 330 4.98 -26.98 22.44
CA HIS A 330 4.26 -26.16 21.47
C HIS A 330 3.40 -25.04 22.07
N ARG A 331 3.60 -24.69 23.35
CA ARG A 331 2.82 -23.64 24.05
C ARG A 331 2.82 -22.26 23.37
N LYS A 332 3.84 -21.95 22.57
CA LYS A 332 4.01 -20.64 21.90
C LYS A 332 3.33 -20.56 20.53
N GLU A 333 2.87 -21.68 19.98
CA GLU A 333 2.32 -21.76 18.62
C GLU A 333 0.95 -21.09 18.51
N ALA A 334 0.65 -20.46 17.37
CA ALA A 334 -0.60 -19.74 17.16
C ALA A 334 -1.84 -20.62 17.39
N ALA A 335 -1.81 -21.87 16.89
CA ALA A 335 -2.89 -22.84 17.08
C ALA A 335 -3.15 -23.20 18.56
N MET A 336 -2.09 -23.24 19.38
CA MET A 336 -2.18 -23.47 20.83
C MET A 336 -2.52 -22.21 21.64
N LYS A 337 -2.27 -21.02 21.08
CA LYS A 337 -2.56 -19.72 21.69
C LYS A 337 -4.00 -19.23 21.43
N SER A 338 -4.68 -19.77 20.43
CA SER A 338 -6.12 -19.51 20.17
C SER A 338 -6.94 -19.63 21.47
N TYR A 339 -7.95 -18.80 21.67
CA TYR A 339 -8.81 -18.90 22.87
C TYR A 339 -10.06 -19.78 22.62
N GLU A 340 -10.38 -20.04 21.36
CA GLU A 340 -11.66 -20.61 20.93
C GLU A 340 -11.78 -22.12 21.17
N LEU A 341 -10.67 -22.88 21.12
CA LEU A 341 -10.66 -24.28 21.52
C LEU A 341 -10.31 -24.42 23.01
N SER A 342 -11.16 -25.15 23.74
CA SER A 342 -10.84 -25.58 25.10
C SER A 342 -9.67 -26.56 25.11
N ASP A 343 -8.81 -26.48 26.12
CA ASP A 343 -7.69 -27.41 26.31
C ASP A 343 -8.14 -28.87 26.42
N LYS A 344 -9.38 -29.12 26.89
CA LYS A 344 -9.99 -30.45 26.95
C LYS A 344 -10.27 -31.02 25.55
N ASP A 345 -10.74 -30.19 24.63
CA ASP A 345 -11.06 -30.59 23.26
C ASP A 345 -9.79 -30.74 22.43
N ARG A 346 -8.79 -29.87 22.66
CA ARG A 346 -7.43 -30.06 22.11
C ARG A 346 -6.84 -31.41 22.50
N GLU A 347 -6.89 -31.74 23.79
CA GLU A 347 -6.39 -33.01 24.31
C GLU A 347 -7.14 -34.21 23.72
N ARG A 348 -8.46 -34.11 23.58
CA ARG A 348 -9.30 -35.13 22.93
C ARG A 348 -8.85 -35.38 21.50
N LEU A 349 -8.78 -34.33 20.68
CA LEU A 349 -8.36 -34.42 19.28
C LEU A 349 -6.92 -34.97 19.15
N TYR A 350 -6.01 -34.56 20.03
CA TYR A 350 -4.64 -35.09 20.08
C TYR A 350 -4.60 -36.60 20.36
N ARG A 351 -5.36 -37.06 21.36
CA ARG A 351 -5.44 -38.49 21.72
C ARG A 351 -6.10 -39.32 20.63
N GLU A 352 -7.11 -38.79 19.97
CA GLU A 352 -7.80 -39.43 18.85
C GLU A 352 -6.85 -39.59 17.64
N LEU A 353 -6.15 -38.51 17.25
CA LEU A 353 -5.19 -38.54 16.13
C LEU A 353 -4.02 -39.49 16.43
N THR A 354 -3.40 -39.37 17.61
CA THR A 354 -2.28 -40.24 17.99
C THR A 354 -2.70 -41.70 18.21
N GLY A 355 -3.97 -41.95 18.53
CA GLY A 355 -4.56 -43.29 18.50
C GLY A 355 -4.66 -43.85 17.09
N LYS A 356 -5.28 -43.10 16.16
CA LYS A 356 -5.45 -43.50 14.75
C LYS A 356 -4.11 -43.62 14.00
N LEU A 357 -3.10 -42.80 14.33
CA LEU A 357 -1.76 -42.89 13.75
C LEU A 357 -1.01 -44.19 14.10
N LYS A 358 -1.41 -44.92 15.14
CA LYS A 358 -0.85 -46.25 15.49
C LYS A 358 -1.37 -47.37 14.59
N LEU A 359 -2.47 -47.15 13.86
CA LEU A 359 -3.01 -48.11 12.90
C LEU A 359 -2.09 -48.29 11.69
N GLY A 360 -2.18 -49.45 11.04
CA GLY A 360 -1.41 -49.76 9.83
C GLY A 360 -1.79 -48.84 8.66
N GLU A 361 -0.87 -48.59 7.73
CA GLU A 361 -1.15 -47.64 6.63
C GLU A 361 -2.39 -48.03 5.81
N GLY A 362 -2.63 -49.33 5.58
CA GLY A 362 -3.81 -49.83 4.89
C GLY A 362 -5.13 -49.54 5.64
N GLU A 363 -5.12 -49.55 6.97
CA GLU A 363 -6.28 -49.19 7.79
C GLU A 363 -6.53 -47.69 7.77
N ARG A 364 -5.46 -46.88 7.87
CA ARG A 364 -5.56 -45.41 7.75
C ARG A 364 -6.15 -44.97 6.41
N ARG A 365 -5.80 -45.67 5.31
CA ARG A 365 -6.42 -45.44 4.00
C ARG A 365 -7.92 -45.78 3.98
N LYS A 366 -8.33 -46.90 4.59
CA LYS A 366 -9.75 -47.28 4.73
C LYS A 366 -10.55 -46.26 5.54
N GLU A 367 -9.97 -45.72 6.61
CA GLU A 367 -10.59 -44.69 7.46
C GLU A 367 -10.83 -43.38 6.69
N VAL A 368 -9.89 -42.93 5.86
CA VAL A 368 -10.06 -41.76 4.98
C VAL A 368 -11.15 -42.03 3.93
N LEU A 369 -11.13 -43.19 3.26
CA LEU A 369 -12.16 -43.56 2.29
C LEU A 369 -13.56 -43.68 2.93
N ALA A 370 -13.65 -44.17 4.17
CA ALA A 370 -14.90 -44.22 4.91
C ALA A 370 -15.44 -42.82 5.22
N LEU A 371 -14.56 -41.88 5.62
CA LEU A 371 -14.93 -40.48 5.85
C LEU A 371 -15.45 -39.80 4.56
N LEU A 372 -14.78 -40.02 3.43
CA LEU A 372 -15.21 -39.48 2.13
C LEU A 372 -16.57 -40.05 1.72
N ASN A 373 -16.75 -41.38 1.78
CA ASN A 373 -18.05 -42.01 1.50
C ASN A 373 -19.17 -41.50 2.42
N GLN A 374 -18.90 -41.31 3.72
CA GLN A 374 -19.89 -40.81 4.69
C GLN A 374 -20.40 -39.41 4.36
N HIS A 375 -19.56 -38.52 3.81
CA HIS A 375 -19.92 -37.11 3.57
C HIS A 375 -20.21 -36.75 2.11
N LEU A 376 -19.66 -37.50 1.15
CA LEU A 376 -19.78 -37.23 -0.29
C LEU A 376 -20.54 -38.32 -1.05
N GLY A 377 -20.58 -39.55 -0.55
CA GLY A 377 -21.15 -40.71 -1.25
C GLY A 377 -22.67 -40.69 -1.51
N SER A 378 -23.38 -39.65 -1.05
CA SER A 378 -24.83 -39.48 -1.24
C SER A 378 -25.23 -38.12 -1.83
N SER A 379 -24.28 -37.25 -2.18
CA SER A 379 -24.58 -35.86 -2.56
C SER A 379 -24.10 -35.53 -3.98
N SER A 380 -25.06 -35.44 -4.91
CA SER A 380 -24.85 -35.03 -6.30
C SER A 380 -24.47 -33.54 -6.40
N LYS A 381 -23.20 -33.23 -6.13
CA LYS A 381 -22.58 -31.92 -6.37
C LYS A 381 -21.27 -32.07 -7.14
N LYS A 382 -21.38 -32.45 -8.42
CA LYS A 382 -20.25 -32.71 -9.33
C LYS A 382 -19.31 -31.51 -9.52
N ASP A 383 -19.79 -30.29 -9.31
CA ASP A 383 -19.05 -29.06 -9.66
C ASP A 383 -18.13 -28.52 -8.56
N SER A 384 -18.14 -29.11 -7.34
CA SER A 384 -17.29 -28.65 -6.24
C SER A 384 -16.08 -29.56 -6.04
N ARG A 385 -14.95 -29.20 -6.65
CA ARG A 385 -13.61 -29.72 -6.31
C ARG A 385 -13.14 -29.31 -4.90
N VAL A 386 -13.95 -28.59 -4.12
CA VAL A 386 -13.62 -28.12 -2.77
C VAL A 386 -14.12 -29.13 -1.75
N ILE A 387 -13.22 -29.59 -0.88
CA ILE A 387 -13.54 -30.57 0.18
C ILE A 387 -14.39 -29.89 1.27
N PRO A 388 -15.60 -30.38 1.58
CA PRO A 388 -16.46 -29.79 2.60
C PRO A 388 -15.79 -29.63 3.97
N HIS A 389 -16.13 -28.54 4.66
CA HIS A 389 -15.67 -28.22 6.00
C HIS A 389 -15.92 -29.35 7.03
N THR A 390 -16.98 -30.16 6.86
CA THR A 390 -17.26 -31.31 7.74
C THR A 390 -16.17 -32.37 7.70
N ILE A 391 -15.63 -32.66 6.51
CA ILE A 391 -14.50 -33.60 6.32
C ILE A 391 -13.23 -33.00 6.93
N ARG A 392 -12.97 -31.71 6.70
CA ARG A 392 -11.78 -31.01 7.23
C ARG A 392 -11.79 -30.86 8.76
N ARG A 393 -12.94 -30.97 9.43
CA ARG A 393 -13.04 -31.01 10.91
C ARG A 393 -12.79 -32.41 11.51
N ASP A 394 -12.86 -33.48 10.73
CA ASP A 394 -12.68 -34.84 11.25
C ASP A 394 -11.18 -35.20 11.32
N VAL A 395 -10.77 -35.77 12.46
CA VAL A 395 -9.40 -36.24 12.71
C VAL A 395 -8.94 -37.23 11.64
N ARG A 396 -9.86 -38.02 11.06
CA ARG A 396 -9.58 -39.03 10.03
C ARG A 396 -8.96 -38.43 8.76
N TYR A 397 -9.23 -37.17 8.45
CA TYR A 397 -8.64 -36.47 7.31
C TYR A 397 -7.11 -36.27 7.44
N TYR A 398 -6.56 -36.28 8.67
CA TYR A 398 -5.16 -35.95 8.96
C TYR A 398 -4.30 -37.17 9.35
N ILE A 399 -4.80 -38.40 9.23
CA ILE A 399 -4.01 -39.61 9.61
C ILE A 399 -3.03 -40.05 8.51
N LEU A 400 -3.16 -39.53 7.28
CA LEU A 400 -2.25 -39.80 6.16
C LEU A 400 -1.34 -38.60 5.87
N ASP A 401 -0.20 -38.85 5.23
CA ASP A 401 0.64 -37.79 4.66
C ASP A 401 -0.15 -36.96 3.63
N VAL A 402 0.17 -35.67 3.51
CA VAL A 402 -0.49 -34.72 2.59
C VAL A 402 -0.60 -35.31 1.17
N ARG A 403 0.51 -35.82 0.62
CA ARG A 403 0.54 -36.29 -0.78
C ARG A 403 -0.36 -37.51 -0.98
N LYS A 404 -0.21 -38.52 -0.11
CA LYS A 404 -1.01 -39.76 -0.17
C LYS A 404 -2.49 -39.50 0.08
N ARG A 405 -2.82 -38.53 0.93
CA ARG A 405 -4.21 -38.10 1.16
C ARG A 405 -4.78 -37.45 -0.09
N ASP A 406 -4.06 -36.50 -0.68
CA ASP A 406 -4.55 -35.73 -1.82
C ASP A 406 -4.67 -36.57 -3.10
N GLU A 407 -3.81 -37.58 -3.28
CA GLU A 407 -3.96 -38.64 -4.29
C GLU A 407 -5.28 -39.42 -4.12
N ILE A 408 -5.59 -39.85 -2.89
CA ILE A 408 -6.82 -40.62 -2.58
C ILE A 408 -8.07 -39.74 -2.73
N VAL A 409 -8.02 -38.49 -2.26
CA VAL A 409 -9.16 -37.56 -2.36
C VAL A 409 -9.39 -37.15 -3.81
N GLY A 410 -8.34 -36.83 -4.57
CA GLY A 410 -8.44 -36.52 -6.00
C GLY A 410 -9.05 -37.67 -6.79
N GLY A 411 -8.49 -38.87 -6.65
CA GLY A 411 -9.04 -40.07 -7.30
C GLY A 411 -10.47 -40.40 -6.86
N PHE A 412 -10.88 -40.06 -5.64
CA PHE A 412 -12.27 -40.21 -5.20
C PHE A 412 -13.20 -39.16 -5.82
N LEU A 413 -12.77 -37.90 -5.93
CA LEU A 413 -13.55 -36.83 -6.56
C LEU A 413 -13.69 -37.05 -8.08
N ASP A 414 -12.67 -37.58 -8.75
CA ASP A 414 -12.71 -37.91 -10.18
C ASP A 414 -13.61 -39.14 -10.49
N MET A 415 -14.07 -39.88 -9.48
CA MET A 415 -15.02 -41.00 -9.61
C MET A 415 -16.50 -40.61 -9.40
N LEU A 416 -16.81 -39.37 -9.00
CA LEU A 416 -18.17 -38.91 -8.64
C LEU A 416 -18.99 -38.32 -9.81
#